data_AF-A0A3Q0D8P1-F1
#
_entry.id   AF-A0A3Q0D8P1-F1
#
_cell.length_a   1.000
_cell.length_b   1.000
_cell.length_c   1.000
_cell.angle_alpha   90.00
_cell.angle_beta   90.00
_cell.angle_gamma   90.00
#
_symmetry.space_group_name_H-M   'P 1'
#
loop_
_entity.id
_entity.type
_entity.pdbx_description
1 polymer ?
#
loop_
_entity_poly.entity_id
_entity_poly.type
_entity_poly.pdbx_seq_one_letter_code
_entity_poly.pdbx_strand_id
1 'polypeptide(L)'
;MVTYCPNSAPAQLSCLANLAARQGLQEDFEFHPPNLLLFYNLSQVSEANCRAFIHHAAQGDTELLANLPNQRVALQHTALACLGRPHLQLSASDLGLLGVLVCDMEAPQIVTSDPHVLKNLLRCPRLTFMQTTALNTLLASGKTQIGPPGSWNLEALQALGPLATYISPHLWEKVQEAVGLEFFRSVVAAYRAGQLNRRDAVRFITNFLESKANSVSSRLKRRTGNACVRGNITAATLHDDLFLVHYDCTQLESCLGTRVLRANLDPLLQHPLPAECQRVVKAKLAQIYPHGIPEDQLHLITSLVYLYSLAEIGQWNITSGDTVMVLLASDAALENQTEAVLQKYLDHNGKVTGALLVAIGGSRLCWMSLKQIQIIQPSEFR
;
A
#
# COMPACT_ATOMS: atom_id res chain seq x y z
N MET A 1 36.90 -4.91 9.60
CA MET A 1 35.60 -5.60 9.49
C MET A 1 34.58 -4.86 10.33
N VAL A 2 33.76 -4.02 9.69
CA VAL A 2 32.59 -3.41 10.34
C VAL A 2 31.46 -4.43 10.22
N THR A 3 31.03 -4.99 11.34
CA THR A 3 29.86 -5.87 11.40
C THR A 3 28.62 -5.10 10.97
N TYR A 4 28.02 -5.52 9.86
CA TYR A 4 26.81 -4.92 9.28
C TYR A 4 25.60 -5.19 10.18
N CYS A 5 24.91 -4.13 10.60
CA CYS A 5 23.57 -4.21 11.16
C CYS A 5 22.56 -4.04 10.02
N PRO A 6 21.82 -5.09 9.61
CA PRO A 6 20.91 -5.01 8.47
C PRO A 6 19.73 -4.03 8.64
N ASN A 7 19.47 -3.55 9.86
CA ASN A 7 18.38 -2.63 10.20
C ASN A 7 18.88 -1.30 10.79
N SER A 8 19.99 -0.76 10.28
CA SER A 8 20.48 0.55 10.73
C SER A 8 19.51 1.67 10.34
N ALA A 9 19.16 2.51 11.31
CA ALA A 9 18.31 3.67 11.08
C ALA A 9 18.98 4.66 10.10
N PRO A 10 18.23 5.46 9.31
CA PRO A 10 18.80 6.41 8.35
C PRO A 10 19.89 7.34 8.92
N ALA A 11 19.72 7.79 10.17
CA ALA A 11 20.72 8.61 10.86
C ALA A 11 22.05 7.87 11.11
N GLN A 12 22.00 6.57 11.39
CA GLN A 12 23.19 5.74 11.58
C GLN A 12 23.92 5.54 10.24
N LEU A 13 23.18 5.28 9.16
CA LEU A 13 23.76 5.14 7.81
C LEU A 13 24.43 6.44 7.35
N SER A 14 23.80 7.58 7.60
CA SER A 14 24.39 8.91 7.36
C SER A 14 25.68 9.11 8.16
N CYS A 15 25.70 8.72 9.45
CA CYS A 15 26.90 8.79 10.28
C CYS A 15 28.03 7.91 9.75
N LEU A 16 27.72 6.66 9.38
CA LEU A 16 28.68 5.72 8.82
C LEU A 16 29.25 6.19 7.48
N ALA A 17 28.43 6.78 6.60
CA ALA A 17 28.90 7.33 5.33
C ALA A 17 29.90 8.48 5.55
N ASN A 18 29.61 9.37 6.50
CA ASN A 18 30.54 10.43 6.89
C ASN A 18 31.83 9.90 7.51
N LEU A 19 31.76 8.83 8.31
CA LEU A 19 32.94 8.19 8.88
C LEU A 19 33.80 7.56 7.79
N ALA A 20 33.20 6.82 6.85
CA ALA A 20 33.90 6.24 5.72
C ALA A 20 34.62 7.31 4.88
N ALA A 21 33.97 8.44 4.64
CA ALA A 21 34.57 9.60 3.97
C ALA A 21 35.79 10.14 4.73
N ARG A 22 35.68 10.33 6.05
CA ARG A 22 36.80 10.83 6.89
C ARG A 22 37.98 9.87 6.95
N GLN A 23 37.74 8.58 6.80
CA GLN A 23 38.78 7.54 6.78
C GLN A 23 39.33 7.26 5.38
N GLY A 24 38.85 7.97 4.35
CA GLY A 24 39.31 7.77 2.96
C GLY A 24 38.86 6.45 2.33
N LEU A 25 37.82 5.80 2.87
CA LEU A 25 37.36 4.47 2.42
C LEU A 25 36.39 4.53 1.22
N GLN A 26 36.28 5.67 0.53
CA GLN A 26 35.26 5.85 -0.52
C GLN A 26 35.54 5.06 -1.80
N GLU A 27 36.81 4.78 -2.09
CA GLU A 27 37.21 3.96 -3.24
C GLU A 27 36.88 2.47 -3.03
N ASP A 28 36.68 2.04 -1.78
CA ASP A 28 36.31 0.66 -1.42
C ASP A 28 34.78 0.41 -1.49
N PHE A 29 34.04 1.24 -2.23
CA PHE A 29 32.57 1.23 -2.25
C PHE A 29 31.96 -0.12 -2.66
N GLU A 30 32.69 -0.94 -3.43
CA GLU A 30 32.27 -2.29 -3.83
C GLU A 30 32.08 -3.23 -2.64
N PHE A 31 32.84 -3.00 -1.56
CA PHE A 31 32.76 -3.79 -0.32
C PHE A 31 31.75 -3.24 0.68
N HIS A 32 31.15 -2.09 0.38
CA HIS A 32 30.18 -1.45 1.25
C HIS A 32 28.75 -1.91 0.96
N PRO A 33 27.87 -1.96 1.97
CA PRO A 33 26.47 -2.29 1.75
C PRO A 33 25.79 -1.27 0.82
N PRO A 34 24.91 -1.70 -0.10
CA PRO A 34 24.17 -0.78 -0.99
C PRO A 34 23.45 0.35 -0.25
N ASN A 35 22.80 0.03 0.88
CA ASN A 35 22.10 1.00 1.72
C ASN A 35 23.00 2.10 2.28
N LEU A 36 24.28 1.80 2.52
CA LEU A 36 25.25 2.77 2.99
C LEU A 36 25.62 3.76 1.87
N LEU A 37 25.75 3.27 0.63
CA LEU A 37 26.12 4.09 -0.53
C LEU A 37 25.07 5.16 -0.86
N LEU A 38 23.79 4.92 -0.54
CA LEU A 38 22.72 5.91 -0.70
C LEU A 38 22.99 7.23 0.07
N PHE A 39 23.82 7.19 1.12
CA PHE A 39 24.14 8.34 1.97
C PHE A 39 25.50 8.96 1.68
N TYR A 40 26.20 8.49 0.64
CA TYR A 40 27.50 9.02 0.27
C TYR A 40 27.40 10.44 -0.28
N ASN A 41 28.48 11.20 -0.11
CA ASN A 41 28.65 12.47 -0.79
C ASN A 41 29.00 12.21 -2.27
N LEU A 42 28.03 12.44 -3.13
CA LEU A 42 28.11 12.10 -4.55
C LEU A 42 29.14 12.94 -5.32
N SER A 43 29.56 14.09 -4.80
CA SER A 43 30.62 14.90 -5.42
C SER A 43 32.00 14.26 -5.37
N GLN A 44 32.17 13.22 -4.55
CA GLN A 44 33.43 12.49 -4.40
C GLN A 44 33.49 11.22 -5.25
N VAL A 45 32.41 10.87 -5.97
CA VAL A 45 32.38 9.73 -6.87
C VAL A 45 33.13 10.11 -8.15
N SER A 46 34.23 9.40 -8.43
CA SER A 46 35.02 9.62 -9.64
C SER A 46 34.25 9.24 -10.91
N GLU A 47 34.54 9.92 -12.02
CA GLU A 47 33.89 9.66 -13.31
C GLU A 47 34.11 8.20 -13.78
N ALA A 48 35.32 7.66 -13.53
CA ALA A 48 35.67 6.28 -13.88
C ALA A 48 34.82 5.25 -13.12
N ASN A 49 34.52 5.52 -11.84
CA ASN A 49 33.78 4.59 -10.97
C ASN A 49 32.27 4.86 -10.95
N CYS A 50 31.82 5.98 -11.53
CA CYS A 50 30.43 6.48 -11.49
C CYS A 50 29.39 5.39 -11.79
N ARG A 51 29.56 4.63 -12.88
CA ARG A 51 28.62 3.58 -13.28
C ARG A 51 28.59 2.39 -12.31
N ALA A 52 29.76 1.94 -11.87
CA ALA A 52 29.88 0.85 -10.92
C ALA A 52 29.28 1.23 -9.55
N PHE A 53 29.56 2.45 -9.09
CA PHE A 53 28.99 3.02 -7.88
C PHE A 53 27.47 3.07 -7.93
N ILE A 54 26.89 3.63 -9.00
CA ILE A 54 25.44 3.73 -9.16
C ILE A 54 24.79 2.36 -9.23
N HIS A 55 25.36 1.41 -9.99
CA HIS A 55 24.84 0.04 -10.05
C HIS A 55 24.81 -0.64 -8.68
N HIS A 56 25.81 -0.37 -7.82
CA HIS A 56 25.83 -0.93 -6.46
C HIS A 56 24.84 -0.22 -5.54
N ALA A 57 24.84 1.12 -5.54
CA ALA A 57 23.92 1.91 -4.72
C ALA A 57 22.44 1.63 -5.07
N ALA A 58 22.14 1.43 -6.35
CA ALA A 58 20.81 1.09 -6.87
C ALA A 58 20.28 -0.29 -6.47
N GLN A 59 21.04 -1.06 -5.69
CA GLN A 59 20.58 -2.29 -5.05
C GLN A 59 20.04 -2.05 -3.63
N GLY A 60 20.22 -0.86 -3.07
CA GLY A 60 19.73 -0.49 -1.75
C GLY A 60 18.22 -0.22 -1.70
N ASP A 61 17.75 0.19 -0.53
CA ASP A 61 16.36 0.59 -0.28
C ASP A 61 16.23 2.11 -0.22
N THR A 62 15.55 2.70 -1.22
CA THR A 62 15.36 4.15 -1.30
C THR A 62 14.42 4.68 -0.21
N GLU A 63 13.60 3.84 0.45
CA GLU A 63 12.74 4.27 1.56
C GLU A 63 13.55 4.80 2.76
N LEU A 64 14.81 4.37 2.89
CA LEU A 64 15.75 4.93 3.87
C LEU A 64 15.99 6.43 3.69
N LEU A 65 15.73 6.96 2.49
CA LEU A 65 15.85 8.37 2.14
C LEU A 65 14.52 9.12 2.18
N ALA A 66 13.43 8.56 2.74
CA ALA A 66 12.10 9.19 2.74
C ALA A 66 12.11 10.62 3.33
N ASN A 67 12.97 10.88 4.32
CA ASN A 67 13.12 12.19 4.96
C ASN A 67 14.31 13.02 4.42
N LEU A 68 14.90 12.59 3.30
CA LEU A 68 16.08 13.21 2.68
C LEU A 68 15.83 13.51 1.18
N PRO A 69 14.87 14.39 0.84
CA PRO A 69 14.47 14.64 -0.54
C PRO A 69 15.62 15.17 -1.41
N ASN A 70 16.47 16.03 -0.85
CA ASN A 70 17.63 16.57 -1.56
C ASN A 70 18.63 15.47 -1.94
N GLN A 71 18.82 14.47 -1.08
CA GLN A 71 19.71 13.33 -1.37
C GLN A 71 19.12 12.45 -2.47
N ARG A 72 17.80 12.21 -2.47
CA ARG A 72 17.12 11.47 -3.54
C ARG A 72 17.30 12.15 -4.90
N VAL A 73 17.05 13.46 -4.96
CA VAL A 73 17.23 14.25 -6.19
C VAL A 73 18.68 14.23 -6.66
N ALA A 74 19.64 14.39 -5.74
CA ALA A 74 21.06 14.32 -6.06
C ALA A 74 21.47 12.95 -6.61
N LEU A 75 21.04 11.85 -5.97
CA LEU A 75 21.29 10.49 -6.44
C LEU A 75 20.75 10.26 -7.84
N GLN A 76 19.51 10.69 -8.10
CA GLN A 76 18.90 10.56 -9.41
C GLN A 76 19.67 11.35 -10.47
N HIS A 77 20.02 12.60 -10.18
CA HIS A 77 20.75 13.45 -11.11
C HIS A 77 22.14 12.87 -11.41
N THR A 78 22.88 12.45 -10.38
CA THR A 78 24.19 11.79 -10.54
C THR A 78 24.05 10.48 -11.33
N ALA A 79 23.03 9.67 -11.06
CA ALA A 79 22.79 8.43 -11.79
C ALA A 79 22.60 8.66 -13.29
N LEU A 80 21.76 9.64 -13.66
CA LEU A 80 21.55 10.02 -15.06
C LEU A 80 22.81 10.63 -15.70
N ALA A 81 23.60 11.39 -14.94
CA ALA A 81 24.87 11.93 -15.38
C ALA A 81 25.92 10.83 -15.64
N CYS A 82 26.02 9.80 -14.78
CA CYS A 82 26.92 8.65 -14.97
C CYS A 82 26.61 7.86 -16.26
N LEU A 83 25.35 7.89 -16.71
CA LEU A 83 24.94 7.27 -17.97
C LEU A 83 25.34 8.12 -19.19
N GLY A 84 25.70 9.39 -19.00
CA GLY A 84 25.99 10.34 -20.07
C GLY A 84 24.73 10.72 -20.87
N ARG A 85 23.53 10.54 -20.29
CA ARG A 85 22.23 10.65 -20.97
C ARG A 85 21.20 11.40 -20.11
N PRO A 86 21.34 12.73 -19.94
CA PRO A 86 20.42 13.50 -19.10
C PRO A 86 18.98 13.57 -19.64
N HIS A 87 18.74 13.31 -20.93
CA HIS A 87 17.44 13.57 -21.58
C HIS A 87 16.93 12.51 -22.58
N LEU A 88 17.17 11.20 -22.38
CA LEU A 88 16.77 10.22 -23.41
C LEU A 88 16.31 8.85 -22.91
N GLN A 89 15.59 8.19 -23.82
CA GLN A 89 15.11 6.81 -23.80
C GLN A 89 16.16 5.88 -23.18
N LEU A 90 15.86 5.34 -22.01
CA LEU A 90 16.75 4.42 -21.32
C LEU A 90 16.66 3.06 -21.98
N SER A 91 17.81 2.49 -22.34
CA SER A 91 17.91 1.12 -22.83
C SER A 91 17.74 0.11 -21.68
N ALA A 92 17.53 -1.16 -22.02
CA ALA A 92 17.50 -2.24 -21.03
C ALA A 92 18.77 -2.29 -20.16
N SER A 93 19.96 -1.97 -20.71
CA SER A 93 21.20 -1.91 -19.94
C SER A 93 21.25 -0.72 -18.98
N ASP A 94 20.73 0.45 -19.40
CA ASP A 94 20.66 1.62 -18.53
C ASP A 94 19.73 1.36 -17.33
N LEU A 95 18.58 0.73 -17.59
CA LEU A 95 17.62 0.34 -16.56
C LEU A 95 18.20 -0.70 -15.58
N GLY A 96 19.04 -1.61 -16.08
CA GLY A 96 19.80 -2.54 -15.23
C GLY A 96 20.73 -1.83 -14.25
N LEU A 97 21.41 -0.77 -14.69
CA LEU A 97 22.28 0.06 -13.84
C LEU A 97 21.49 0.88 -12.83
N LEU A 98 20.33 1.42 -13.21
CA LEU A 98 19.53 2.28 -12.33
C LEU A 98 18.77 1.53 -11.24
N GLY A 99 18.51 0.22 -11.38
CA GLY A 99 17.89 -0.59 -10.33
C GLY A 99 16.66 0.07 -9.69
N VAL A 100 16.66 0.27 -8.37
CA VAL A 100 15.56 0.91 -7.63
C VAL A 100 15.49 2.44 -7.79
N LEU A 101 16.52 3.09 -8.33
CA LEU A 101 16.50 4.54 -8.58
C LEU A 101 15.47 4.94 -9.64
N VAL A 102 15.00 3.97 -10.44
CA VAL A 102 13.84 4.12 -11.33
C VAL A 102 12.58 4.54 -10.57
N CYS A 103 12.47 4.21 -9.28
CA CYS A 103 11.31 4.55 -8.45
C CYS A 103 11.15 6.04 -8.20
N ASP A 104 12.20 6.83 -8.39
CA ASP A 104 12.15 8.29 -8.30
C ASP A 104 12.09 8.96 -9.70
N MET A 105 12.09 8.18 -10.80
CA MET A 105 12.03 8.71 -12.17
C MET A 105 10.73 9.43 -12.52
N GLU A 106 10.86 10.46 -13.36
CA GLU A 106 9.73 11.20 -13.88
C GLU A 106 8.95 10.39 -14.92
N ALA A 107 7.65 10.64 -14.99
CA ALA A 107 6.73 9.96 -15.89
C ALA A 107 7.17 9.96 -17.37
N PRO A 108 7.65 11.07 -17.97
CA PRO A 108 8.07 11.06 -19.38
C PRO A 108 9.24 10.11 -19.65
N GLN A 109 10.15 9.95 -18.69
CA GLN A 109 11.28 9.05 -18.83
C GLN A 109 10.82 7.58 -18.79
N ILE A 110 9.86 7.24 -17.93
CA ILE A 110 9.28 5.88 -17.86
C ILE A 110 8.58 5.51 -19.18
N VAL A 111 7.77 6.40 -19.75
CA VAL A 111 7.02 6.14 -20.99
C VAL A 111 7.95 5.89 -22.18
N THR A 112 9.07 6.59 -22.23
CA THR A 112 10.00 6.57 -23.36
C THR A 112 11.12 5.55 -23.20
N SER A 113 11.26 4.93 -22.03
CA SER A 113 12.25 3.89 -21.74
C SER A 113 11.90 2.55 -22.40
N ASP A 114 12.90 1.68 -22.45
CA ASP A 114 12.73 0.29 -22.86
C ASP A 114 11.69 -0.42 -21.96
N PRO A 115 10.81 -1.29 -22.51
CA PRO A 115 9.79 -1.99 -21.75
C PRO A 115 10.30 -2.84 -20.56
N HIS A 116 11.60 -3.14 -20.50
CA HIS A 116 12.23 -3.74 -19.32
C HIS A 116 12.06 -2.91 -18.03
N VAL A 117 11.68 -1.63 -18.14
CA VAL A 117 11.41 -0.74 -16.99
C VAL A 117 10.36 -1.32 -16.05
N LEU A 118 9.46 -2.18 -16.54
CA LEU A 118 8.49 -2.90 -15.69
C LEU A 118 9.18 -3.72 -14.59
N LYS A 119 10.35 -4.32 -14.86
CA LYS A 119 11.13 -5.07 -13.86
C LYS A 119 11.67 -4.17 -12.75
N ASN A 120 12.03 -2.94 -13.09
CA ASN A 120 12.45 -1.95 -12.10
C ASN A 120 11.25 -1.45 -11.29
N LEU A 121 10.13 -1.12 -11.94
CA LEU A 121 8.91 -0.65 -11.28
C LEU A 121 8.33 -1.68 -10.31
N LEU A 122 8.50 -2.97 -10.58
CA LEU A 122 8.15 -4.06 -9.66
C LEU A 122 8.85 -3.97 -8.29
N ARG A 123 10.04 -3.35 -8.25
CA ARG A 123 10.83 -3.18 -7.03
C ARG A 123 10.46 -1.89 -6.28
N CYS A 124 9.59 -1.06 -6.84
CA CYS A 124 9.18 0.18 -6.21
C CYS A 124 8.15 -0.09 -5.12
N PRO A 125 8.36 0.43 -3.88
CA PRO A 125 7.39 0.27 -2.80
C PRO A 125 6.02 0.85 -3.14
N ARG A 126 6.02 1.95 -3.91
CA ARG A 126 4.81 2.62 -4.38
C ARG A 126 5.10 3.44 -5.62
N LEU A 127 4.14 3.46 -6.55
CA LEU A 127 4.15 4.41 -7.67
C LEU A 127 3.37 5.67 -7.35
N THR A 128 3.90 6.82 -7.77
CA THR A 128 3.17 8.09 -7.74
C THR A 128 2.02 8.09 -8.75
N PHE A 129 1.11 9.07 -8.65
CA PHE A 129 0.05 9.26 -9.63
C PHE A 129 0.59 9.43 -11.06
N MET A 130 1.66 10.22 -11.22
CA MET A 130 2.29 10.46 -12.52
C MET A 130 2.95 9.19 -13.07
N GLN A 131 3.65 8.43 -12.22
CA GLN A 131 4.25 7.15 -12.61
C GLN A 131 3.20 6.09 -12.95
N THR A 132 2.08 6.07 -12.23
CA THR A 132 0.94 5.18 -12.54
C THR A 132 0.36 5.50 -13.93
N THR A 133 0.25 6.79 -14.27
CA THR A 133 -0.17 7.23 -15.60
C THR A 133 0.83 6.82 -16.68
N ALA A 134 2.14 6.95 -16.39
CA ALA A 134 3.20 6.50 -17.30
C ALA A 134 3.17 4.98 -17.53
N LEU A 135 3.04 4.20 -16.46
CA LEU A 135 2.88 2.74 -16.52
C LEU A 135 1.70 2.37 -17.42
N ASN A 136 0.53 2.99 -17.21
CA ASN A 136 -0.65 2.70 -18.02
C ASN A 136 -0.47 3.10 -19.49
N THR A 137 0.24 4.20 -19.77
CA THR A 137 0.61 4.57 -21.14
C THR A 137 1.50 3.52 -21.79
N LEU A 138 2.50 3.01 -21.04
CA LEU A 138 3.41 1.98 -21.52
C LEU A 138 2.67 0.67 -21.80
N LEU A 139 1.80 0.22 -20.87
CA LEU A 139 0.96 -0.97 -21.04
C LEU A 139 -0.01 -0.81 -22.22
N ALA A 140 -0.61 0.37 -22.40
CA ALA A 140 -1.52 0.67 -23.51
C ALA A 140 -0.83 0.60 -24.87
N SER A 141 0.47 0.91 -24.94
CA SER A 141 1.23 0.94 -26.19
C SER A 141 1.40 -0.44 -26.85
N GLY A 142 1.22 -1.52 -26.08
CA GLY A 142 1.44 -2.90 -26.53
C GLY A 142 2.90 -3.27 -26.79
N LYS A 143 3.86 -2.39 -26.46
CA LYS A 143 5.30 -2.62 -26.65
C LYS A 143 5.92 -3.52 -25.56
N THR A 144 5.20 -3.78 -24.48
CA THR A 144 5.67 -4.60 -23.37
C THR A 144 5.62 -6.09 -23.72
N GLN A 145 6.28 -6.93 -22.92
CA GLN A 145 6.33 -8.38 -23.14
C GLN A 145 4.94 -9.05 -23.09
N ILE A 146 3.96 -8.41 -22.47
CA ILE A 146 2.57 -8.90 -22.39
C ILE A 146 1.71 -8.47 -23.59
N GLY A 147 2.25 -7.66 -24.50
CA GLY A 147 1.54 -7.19 -25.69
C GLY A 147 0.40 -6.19 -25.41
N PRO A 148 -0.46 -5.91 -26.40
CA PRO A 148 -1.58 -4.98 -26.24
C PRO A 148 -2.67 -5.53 -25.31
N PRO A 149 -3.45 -4.66 -24.62
CA PRO A 149 -4.46 -5.08 -23.64
C PRO A 149 -5.45 -6.17 -24.07
N GLY A 150 -5.85 -6.21 -25.35
CA GLY A 150 -6.78 -7.22 -25.86
C GLY A 150 -6.20 -8.64 -25.98
N SER A 151 -4.88 -8.78 -25.96
CA SER A 151 -4.19 -10.08 -26.00
C SER A 151 -3.71 -10.56 -24.63
N TRP A 152 -3.98 -9.82 -23.55
CA TRP A 152 -3.58 -10.23 -22.22
C TRP A 152 -4.32 -11.50 -21.79
N ASN A 153 -3.56 -12.45 -21.24
CA ASN A 153 -4.07 -13.67 -20.63
C ASN A 153 -3.77 -13.66 -19.11
N LEU A 154 -4.24 -14.68 -18.38
CA LEU A 154 -4.06 -14.75 -16.93
C LEU A 154 -2.57 -14.78 -16.53
N GLU A 155 -1.76 -15.57 -17.22
CA GLU A 155 -0.32 -15.71 -16.96
C GLU A 155 0.42 -14.37 -17.11
N ALA A 156 0.10 -13.61 -18.16
CA ALA A 156 0.66 -12.29 -18.40
C ALA A 156 0.27 -11.28 -17.30
N LEU A 157 -0.99 -11.30 -16.84
CA LEU A 157 -1.44 -10.46 -15.73
C LEU A 157 -0.78 -10.87 -14.40
N GLN A 158 -0.58 -12.16 -14.15
CA GLN A 158 0.15 -12.65 -12.98
C GLN A 158 1.64 -12.28 -13.03
N ALA A 159 2.25 -12.30 -14.22
CA ALA A 159 3.64 -11.91 -14.43
C ALA A 159 3.88 -10.41 -14.18
N LEU A 160 2.86 -9.56 -14.29
CA LEU A 160 2.93 -8.16 -13.85
C LEU A 160 3.02 -8.01 -12.33
N GLY A 161 2.72 -9.05 -11.55
CA GLY A 161 2.80 -9.03 -10.09
C GLY A 161 2.02 -7.85 -9.48
N PRO A 162 2.58 -7.16 -8.46
CA PRO A 162 1.92 -6.00 -7.83
C PRO A 162 1.57 -4.85 -8.80
N LEU A 163 2.26 -4.73 -9.94
CA LEU A 163 1.95 -3.69 -10.93
C LEU A 163 0.58 -3.87 -11.56
N ALA A 164 0.04 -5.10 -11.59
CA ALA A 164 -1.31 -5.36 -12.09
C ALA A 164 -2.37 -4.58 -11.32
N THR A 165 -2.12 -4.26 -10.03
CA THR A 165 -3.06 -3.48 -9.21
C THR A 165 -3.14 -2.01 -9.60
N TYR A 166 -2.19 -1.52 -10.40
CA TYR A 166 -2.15 -0.16 -10.93
C TYR A 166 -2.80 -0.01 -12.32
N ILE A 167 -3.28 -1.11 -12.92
CA ILE A 167 -3.96 -1.06 -14.21
C ILE A 167 -5.22 -0.20 -14.08
N SER A 168 -5.35 0.76 -14.98
CA SER A 168 -6.43 1.74 -15.02
C SER A 168 -7.75 1.12 -15.50
N PRO A 169 -8.91 1.69 -15.12
CA PRO A 169 -10.22 1.23 -15.58
C PRO A 169 -10.32 1.09 -17.10
N HIS A 170 -9.84 2.09 -17.85
CA HIS A 170 -9.88 2.10 -19.32
C HIS A 170 -9.06 0.96 -19.97
N LEU A 171 -8.00 0.47 -19.33
CA LEU A 171 -7.30 -0.70 -19.85
C LEU A 171 -8.06 -1.99 -19.55
N TRP A 172 -8.69 -2.11 -18.37
CA TRP A 172 -9.55 -3.24 -18.05
C TRP A 172 -10.74 -3.38 -19.01
N GLU A 173 -11.27 -2.28 -19.54
CA GLU A 173 -12.31 -2.30 -20.59
C GLU A 173 -11.86 -3.02 -21.88
N LYS A 174 -10.54 -3.05 -22.15
CA LYS A 174 -9.95 -3.69 -23.33
C LYS A 174 -9.56 -5.15 -23.09
N VAL A 175 -9.47 -5.58 -21.84
CA VAL A 175 -9.13 -6.96 -21.48
C VAL A 175 -10.33 -7.87 -21.71
N GLN A 176 -10.09 -9.08 -22.17
CA GLN A 176 -11.16 -10.07 -22.35
C GLN A 176 -11.87 -10.32 -21.01
N GLU A 177 -13.21 -10.30 -21.04
CA GLU A 177 -14.00 -10.35 -19.80
C GLU A 177 -13.72 -11.60 -18.95
N ALA A 178 -13.63 -12.78 -19.58
CA ALA A 178 -13.33 -14.01 -18.87
C ALA A 178 -11.98 -13.95 -18.13
N VAL A 179 -10.95 -13.44 -18.81
CA VAL A 179 -9.60 -13.25 -18.23
C VAL A 179 -9.64 -12.24 -17.08
N GLY A 180 -10.33 -11.12 -17.25
CA GLY A 180 -10.48 -10.10 -16.22
C GLY A 180 -11.17 -10.64 -14.96
N LEU A 181 -12.25 -11.42 -15.11
CA LEU A 181 -12.96 -12.04 -14.00
C LEU A 181 -12.12 -13.12 -13.30
N GLU A 182 -11.37 -13.92 -14.05
CA GLU A 182 -10.46 -14.92 -13.50
C GLU A 182 -9.34 -14.26 -12.69
N PHE A 183 -8.74 -13.20 -13.22
CA PHE A 183 -7.75 -12.41 -12.50
C PHE A 183 -8.35 -11.76 -11.24
N PHE A 184 -9.58 -11.24 -11.31
CA PHE A 184 -10.29 -10.70 -10.15
C PHE A 184 -10.41 -11.72 -9.02
N ARG A 185 -10.80 -12.96 -9.33
CA ARG A 185 -10.84 -14.05 -8.33
C ARG A 185 -9.47 -14.30 -7.72
N SER A 186 -8.42 -14.32 -8.55
CA SER A 186 -7.05 -14.54 -8.06
C SER A 186 -6.60 -13.45 -7.08
N VAL A 187 -6.99 -12.19 -7.31
CA VAL A 187 -6.67 -11.06 -6.43
C VAL A 187 -7.44 -11.16 -5.11
N VAL A 188 -8.73 -11.49 -5.15
CA VAL A 188 -9.53 -11.68 -3.92
C VAL A 188 -9.00 -12.85 -3.09
N ALA A 189 -8.67 -13.97 -3.73
CA ALA A 189 -8.07 -15.12 -3.07
C ALA A 189 -6.71 -14.79 -2.44
N ALA A 190 -5.83 -14.09 -3.17
CA ALA A 190 -4.53 -13.65 -2.63
C ALA A 190 -4.67 -12.69 -1.45
N TYR A 191 -5.65 -11.78 -1.49
CA TYR A 191 -5.97 -10.90 -0.37
C TYR A 191 -6.42 -11.69 0.87
N ARG A 192 -7.35 -12.64 0.71
CA ARG A 192 -7.82 -13.51 1.80
C ARG A 192 -6.73 -14.38 2.40
N ALA A 193 -5.80 -14.85 1.57
CA ALA A 193 -4.65 -15.62 1.99
C ALA A 193 -3.55 -14.78 2.67
N GLY A 194 -3.73 -13.46 2.79
CA GLY A 194 -2.72 -12.54 3.34
C GLY A 194 -1.50 -12.34 2.44
N GLN A 195 -1.57 -12.76 1.17
CA GLN A 195 -0.47 -12.65 0.20
C GLN A 195 -0.44 -11.28 -0.50
N LEU A 196 -1.56 -10.56 -0.51
CA LEU A 196 -1.68 -9.21 -1.08
C LEU A 196 -2.12 -8.24 0.00
N ASN A 197 -1.40 -7.11 0.13
CA ASN A 197 -1.79 -6.09 1.10
C ASN A 197 -3.12 -5.42 0.70
N ARG A 198 -3.82 -4.91 1.72
CA ARG A 198 -5.14 -4.30 1.56
C ARG A 198 -5.15 -3.14 0.57
N ARG A 199 -4.14 -2.26 0.62
CA ARG A 199 -4.10 -1.04 -0.20
C ARG A 199 -4.08 -1.38 -1.69
N ASP A 200 -3.29 -2.38 -2.07
CA ASP A 200 -3.16 -2.82 -3.45
C ASP A 200 -4.41 -3.60 -3.91
N ALA A 201 -4.96 -4.46 -3.05
CA ALA A 201 -6.21 -5.16 -3.33
C ALA A 201 -7.36 -4.16 -3.57
N VAL A 202 -7.57 -3.20 -2.66
CA VAL A 202 -8.63 -2.18 -2.80
C VAL A 202 -8.43 -1.32 -4.04
N ARG A 203 -7.17 -0.96 -4.39
CA ARG A 203 -6.87 -0.21 -5.62
C ARG A 203 -7.29 -0.99 -6.87
N PHE A 204 -6.87 -2.25 -6.97
CA PHE A 204 -7.24 -3.12 -8.09
C PHE A 204 -8.76 -3.22 -8.24
N ILE A 205 -9.46 -3.54 -7.15
CA ILE A 205 -10.91 -3.78 -7.15
C ILE A 205 -11.65 -2.51 -7.55
N THR A 206 -11.25 -1.36 -7.01
CA THR A 206 -11.85 -0.07 -7.36
C THR A 206 -11.70 0.20 -8.86
N ASN A 207 -10.49 0.07 -9.41
CA ASN A 207 -10.24 0.31 -10.84
C ASN A 207 -10.98 -0.69 -11.74
N PHE A 208 -11.02 -1.97 -11.34
CA PHE A 208 -11.70 -3.01 -12.10
C PHE A 208 -13.21 -2.80 -12.11
N LEU A 209 -13.83 -2.53 -10.95
CA LEU A 209 -15.28 -2.30 -10.87
C LEU A 209 -15.70 -1.03 -11.62
N GLU A 210 -14.87 0.02 -11.61
CA GLU A 210 -15.11 1.23 -12.41
C GLU A 210 -15.18 0.91 -13.92
N SER A 211 -14.30 0.04 -14.43
CA SER A 211 -14.34 -0.41 -15.83
C SER A 211 -15.66 -1.09 -16.20
N LYS A 212 -16.25 -1.85 -15.27
CA LYS A 212 -17.53 -2.53 -15.45
C LYS A 212 -18.69 -1.54 -15.39
N ALA A 213 -18.64 -0.56 -14.50
CA ALA A 213 -19.65 0.49 -14.40
C ALA A 213 -19.72 1.35 -15.68
N ASN A 214 -18.57 1.70 -16.27
CA ASN A 214 -18.51 2.49 -17.50
C ASN A 214 -19.08 1.72 -18.71
N SER A 215 -18.80 0.42 -18.83
CA SER A 215 -19.38 -0.46 -19.86
C SER A 215 -20.92 -0.54 -19.75
N VAL A 216 -21.45 -0.62 -18.52
CA VAL A 216 -22.89 -0.73 -18.23
C VAL A 216 -23.63 0.62 -18.28
N SER A 217 -22.91 1.74 -18.18
CA SER A 217 -23.47 3.10 -18.13
C SER A 217 -24.30 3.51 -19.36
N SER A 218 -24.20 2.77 -20.48
CA SER A 218 -25.01 2.98 -21.68
C SER A 218 -26.42 2.39 -21.62
N ARG A 219 -26.75 1.48 -20.67
CA ARG A 219 -28.02 0.71 -20.74
C ARG A 219 -29.01 0.84 -19.58
N LEU A 220 -28.61 1.30 -18.38
CA LEU A 220 -29.49 1.16 -17.19
C LEU A 220 -29.64 2.39 -16.28
N LYS A 221 -28.97 3.52 -16.56
CA LYS A 221 -28.97 4.69 -15.65
C LYS A 221 -30.30 5.46 -15.52
N ARG A 222 -31.43 4.95 -16.02
CA ARG A 222 -32.70 5.70 -16.06
C ARG A 222 -33.92 5.10 -15.36
N ARG A 223 -33.86 3.97 -14.62
CA ARG A 223 -35.14 3.40 -14.13
C ARG A 223 -35.28 2.70 -12.79
N THR A 224 -34.28 2.57 -11.93
CA THR A 224 -34.50 1.93 -10.62
C THR A 224 -33.66 2.58 -9.53
N GLY A 225 -34.30 3.38 -8.65
CA GLY A 225 -33.73 3.74 -7.36
C GLY A 225 -33.60 2.52 -6.44
N ASN A 226 -32.75 2.64 -5.41
CA ASN A 226 -32.51 1.90 -4.15
C ASN A 226 -33.12 0.48 -3.92
N ALA A 227 -33.58 -0.23 -4.94
CA ALA A 227 -34.20 -1.54 -4.83
C ALA A 227 -33.13 -2.63 -4.94
N CYS A 228 -33.30 -3.69 -4.15
CA CYS A 228 -32.49 -4.89 -4.31
C CYS A 228 -32.92 -5.62 -5.59
N VAL A 229 -32.06 -5.65 -6.61
CA VAL A 229 -32.36 -6.23 -7.93
C VAL A 229 -31.72 -7.60 -8.11
N ARG A 230 -30.57 -7.84 -7.47
CA ARG A 230 -29.82 -9.10 -7.55
C ARG A 230 -30.34 -10.20 -6.62
N GLY A 231 -31.26 -9.88 -5.73
CA GLY A 231 -31.71 -10.76 -4.65
C GLY A 231 -30.89 -10.61 -3.37
N ASN A 232 -31.45 -11.03 -2.25
CA ASN A 232 -30.87 -10.82 -0.93
C ASN A 232 -29.48 -11.48 -0.81
N ILE A 233 -28.55 -10.76 -0.18
CA ILE A 233 -27.23 -11.29 0.15
C ILE A 233 -27.37 -12.30 1.30
N THR A 234 -26.76 -13.46 1.15
CA THR A 234 -26.74 -14.57 2.10
C THR A 234 -25.31 -14.91 2.54
N ALA A 235 -25.16 -15.79 3.52
CA ALA A 235 -23.84 -16.30 3.91
C ALA A 235 -23.10 -16.92 2.71
N ALA A 236 -23.79 -17.69 1.86
CA ALA A 236 -23.18 -18.34 0.69
C ALA A 236 -22.66 -17.31 -0.33
N THR A 237 -23.39 -16.23 -0.58
CA THR A 237 -22.95 -15.19 -1.53
C THR A 237 -21.70 -14.44 -1.06
N LEU A 238 -21.44 -14.37 0.25
CA LEU A 238 -20.24 -13.72 0.80
C LEU A 238 -18.97 -14.56 0.61
N HIS A 239 -19.08 -15.85 0.30
CA HIS A 239 -17.92 -16.69 0.02
C HIS A 239 -17.50 -16.67 -1.45
N ASP A 240 -18.31 -16.07 -2.34
CA ASP A 240 -18.00 -15.95 -3.77
C ASP A 240 -16.90 -14.90 -3.99
N ASP A 241 -15.82 -15.27 -4.66
CA ASP A 241 -14.72 -14.37 -5.01
C ASP A 241 -15.14 -13.26 -6.00
N LEU A 242 -16.27 -13.43 -6.69
CA LEU A 242 -16.88 -12.41 -7.56
C LEU A 242 -17.99 -11.59 -6.86
N PHE A 243 -18.15 -11.72 -5.54
CA PHE A 243 -19.19 -11.03 -4.78
C PHE A 243 -19.32 -9.54 -5.15
N LEU A 244 -18.20 -8.81 -5.17
CA LEU A 244 -18.18 -7.38 -5.48
C LEU A 244 -18.44 -7.03 -6.95
N VAL A 245 -18.31 -8.00 -7.87
CA VAL A 245 -18.74 -7.85 -9.27
C VAL A 245 -20.26 -7.99 -9.39
N HIS A 246 -20.86 -8.85 -8.55
CA HIS A 246 -22.30 -9.11 -8.55
C HIS A 246 -23.09 -8.07 -7.74
N TYR A 247 -22.53 -7.60 -6.63
CA TYR A 247 -23.11 -6.65 -5.71
C TYR A 247 -22.22 -5.41 -5.59
N ASP A 248 -22.52 -4.38 -6.39
CA ASP A 248 -21.92 -3.06 -6.20
C ASP A 248 -22.35 -2.45 -4.85
N CYS A 249 -21.77 -1.30 -4.49
CA CYS A 249 -22.04 -0.69 -3.18
C CYS A 249 -23.51 -0.28 -2.99
N THR A 250 -24.25 0.02 -4.07
CA THR A 250 -25.69 0.32 -4.00
C THR A 250 -26.51 -0.95 -3.75
N GLN A 251 -26.18 -2.05 -4.43
CA GLN A 251 -26.80 -3.35 -4.17
C GLN A 251 -26.42 -3.88 -2.79
N LEU A 252 -25.21 -3.61 -2.29
CA LEU A 252 -24.81 -3.91 -0.92
C LEU A 252 -25.72 -3.17 0.08
N GLU A 253 -26.03 -1.90 -0.18
CA GLU A 253 -26.93 -1.11 0.67
C GLU A 253 -28.36 -1.70 0.67
N SER A 254 -28.90 -2.02 -0.50
CA SER A 254 -30.29 -2.47 -0.65
C SER A 254 -30.51 -3.95 -0.34
N CYS A 255 -29.53 -4.83 -0.60
CA CYS A 255 -29.68 -6.29 -0.53
C CYS A 255 -29.07 -6.93 0.73
N LEU A 256 -28.22 -6.22 1.48
CA LEU A 256 -27.63 -6.77 2.70
C LEU A 256 -28.50 -6.43 3.92
N GLY A 257 -29.21 -7.43 4.44
CA GLY A 257 -29.96 -7.31 5.69
C GLY A 257 -29.04 -7.20 6.92
N THR A 258 -29.47 -6.43 7.93
CA THR A 258 -28.71 -6.25 9.19
C THR A 258 -28.48 -7.55 9.94
N ARG A 259 -29.42 -8.50 9.88
CA ARG A 259 -29.26 -9.85 10.49
C ARG A 259 -28.15 -10.66 9.81
N VAL A 260 -28.08 -10.61 8.49
CA VAL A 260 -27.05 -11.32 7.72
C VAL A 260 -25.69 -10.68 7.98
N LEU A 261 -25.61 -9.35 7.97
CA LEU A 261 -24.38 -8.62 8.29
C LEU A 261 -23.88 -8.96 9.70
N ARG A 262 -24.75 -8.94 10.73
CA ARG A 262 -24.38 -9.28 12.11
C ARG A 262 -23.77 -10.68 12.21
N ALA A 263 -24.35 -11.66 11.50
CA ALA A 263 -23.89 -13.04 11.55
C ALA A 263 -22.68 -13.34 10.65
N ASN A 264 -22.37 -12.47 9.67
CA ASN A 264 -21.36 -12.72 8.63
C ASN A 264 -20.46 -11.50 8.38
N LEU A 265 -20.14 -10.76 9.45
CA LEU A 265 -19.28 -9.57 9.35
C LEU A 265 -17.88 -9.95 8.86
N ASP A 266 -17.29 -11.01 9.43
CA ASP A 266 -15.95 -11.47 9.06
C ASP A 266 -15.86 -11.89 7.59
N PRO A 267 -16.71 -12.80 7.05
CA PRO A 267 -16.71 -13.13 5.62
C PRO A 267 -16.85 -11.92 4.70
N LEU A 268 -17.62 -10.90 5.08
CA LEU A 268 -17.76 -9.67 4.29
C LEU A 268 -16.48 -8.84 4.32
N LEU A 269 -15.82 -8.72 5.47
CA LEU A 269 -14.59 -7.92 5.62
C LEU A 269 -13.34 -8.63 5.10
N GLN A 270 -13.42 -9.93 4.81
CA GLN A 270 -12.45 -10.67 4.02
C GLN A 270 -12.51 -10.31 2.52
N HIS A 271 -13.42 -9.42 2.10
CA HIS A 271 -13.36 -8.80 0.77
C HIS A 271 -12.61 -7.47 0.81
N PRO A 272 -11.83 -7.14 -0.23
CA PRO A 272 -11.19 -5.84 -0.40
C PRO A 272 -12.22 -4.76 -0.78
N LEU A 273 -13.06 -4.37 0.17
CA LEU A 273 -14.18 -3.45 -0.04
C LEU A 273 -13.70 -2.06 -0.52
N PRO A 274 -14.26 -1.50 -1.62
CA PRO A 274 -14.08 -0.10 -1.98
C PRO A 274 -14.58 0.86 -0.89
N ALA A 275 -14.06 2.08 -0.87
CA ALA A 275 -14.38 3.07 0.17
C ALA A 275 -15.89 3.35 0.31
N GLU A 276 -16.64 3.34 -0.80
CA GLU A 276 -18.10 3.51 -0.78
C GLU A 276 -18.80 2.35 -0.07
N CYS A 277 -18.44 1.11 -0.41
CA CYS A 277 -18.98 -0.09 0.22
C CYS A 277 -18.64 -0.13 1.72
N GLN A 278 -17.45 0.31 2.11
CA GLN A 278 -17.08 0.42 3.52
C GLN A 278 -17.96 1.40 4.29
N ARG A 279 -18.38 2.53 3.68
CA ARG A 279 -19.34 3.47 4.29
C ARG A 279 -20.71 2.84 4.44
N VAL A 280 -21.17 2.04 3.47
CA VAL A 280 -22.42 1.28 3.57
C VAL A 280 -22.37 0.29 4.73
N VAL A 281 -21.26 -0.45 4.88
CA VAL A 281 -21.07 -1.37 6.01
C VAL A 281 -21.05 -0.61 7.34
N LYS A 282 -20.31 0.51 7.45
CA LYS A 282 -20.32 1.37 8.64
C LYS A 282 -21.74 1.81 9.00
N ALA A 283 -22.51 2.31 8.03
CA ALA A 283 -23.87 2.79 8.26
C ALA A 283 -24.80 1.67 8.76
N LYS A 284 -24.67 0.46 8.22
CA LYS A 284 -25.43 -0.71 8.69
C LYS A 284 -24.97 -1.16 10.07
N LEU A 285 -23.67 -1.13 10.39
CA LEU A 285 -23.16 -1.41 11.73
C LEU A 285 -23.72 -0.44 12.78
N ALA A 286 -23.89 0.85 12.44
CA ALA A 286 -24.53 1.82 13.32
C ALA A 286 -26.01 1.49 13.61
N GLN A 287 -26.73 0.88 12.64
CA GLN A 287 -28.09 0.38 12.88
C GLN A 287 -28.11 -0.86 13.79
N ILE A 288 -27.08 -1.70 13.70
CA ILE A 288 -26.94 -2.93 14.48
C ILE A 288 -26.51 -2.63 15.92
N TYR A 289 -25.66 -1.62 16.09
CA TYR A 289 -24.97 -1.24 17.33
C TYR A 289 -25.07 0.28 17.57
N PRO A 290 -26.26 0.79 17.93
CA PRO A 290 -26.49 2.24 18.11
C PRO A 290 -25.74 2.85 19.31
N HIS A 291 -25.18 2.02 20.19
CA HIS A 291 -24.49 2.43 21.42
C HIS A 291 -23.00 2.05 21.42
N GLY A 292 -22.41 1.88 20.24
CA GLY A 292 -21.01 1.48 20.09
C GLY A 292 -20.85 0.00 19.77
N ILE A 293 -19.75 -0.32 19.09
CA ILE A 293 -19.46 -1.67 18.58
C ILE A 293 -18.93 -2.53 19.73
N PRO A 294 -19.48 -3.74 19.94
CA PRO A 294 -18.98 -4.69 20.94
C PRO A 294 -17.52 -5.06 20.71
N GLU A 295 -16.77 -5.31 21.79
CA GLU A 295 -15.34 -5.56 21.73
C GLU A 295 -14.96 -6.75 20.83
N ASP A 296 -15.73 -7.83 20.88
CA ASP A 296 -15.55 -9.03 20.05
C ASP A 296 -15.67 -8.73 18.55
N GLN A 297 -16.42 -7.68 18.19
CA GLN A 297 -16.59 -7.23 16.81
C GLN A 297 -15.51 -6.22 16.39
N LEU A 298 -14.85 -5.53 17.33
CA LEU A 298 -13.81 -4.54 17.05
C LEU A 298 -12.61 -5.15 16.33
N HIS A 299 -12.26 -6.40 16.68
CA HIS A 299 -11.18 -7.13 16.02
C HIS A 299 -11.42 -7.37 14.52
N LEU A 300 -12.69 -7.45 14.10
CA LEU A 300 -13.06 -7.69 12.71
C LEU A 300 -13.03 -6.40 11.89
N ILE A 301 -13.39 -5.27 12.51
CA ILE A 301 -13.56 -3.99 11.82
C ILE A 301 -12.30 -3.13 11.78
N THR A 302 -11.12 -3.70 12.03
CA THR A 302 -9.82 -3.00 11.92
C THR A 302 -9.72 -2.22 10.61
N SER A 303 -10.26 -2.79 9.54
CA SER A 303 -10.28 -2.19 8.22
C SER A 303 -11.17 -0.93 8.11
N LEU A 304 -12.14 -0.77 8.99
CA LEU A 304 -13.12 0.32 8.97
C LEU A 304 -12.85 1.42 10.01
N VAL A 305 -11.90 1.21 10.94
CA VAL A 305 -11.62 2.14 12.07
C VAL A 305 -11.44 3.57 11.57
N TYR A 306 -10.73 3.75 10.45
CA TYR A 306 -10.51 5.06 9.84
C TYR A 306 -11.79 5.86 9.51
N LEU A 307 -12.94 5.20 9.38
CA LEU A 307 -14.22 5.84 9.10
C LEU A 307 -14.95 6.33 10.36
N TYR A 308 -14.50 5.97 11.56
CA TYR A 308 -15.14 6.36 12.81
C TYR A 308 -14.54 7.65 13.37
N SER A 309 -15.43 8.54 13.80
CA SER A 309 -15.08 9.77 14.52
C SER A 309 -14.67 9.46 15.95
N LEU A 310 -13.99 10.41 16.59
CA LEU A 310 -13.58 10.29 18.00
C LEU A 310 -14.78 10.10 18.94
N ALA A 311 -15.92 10.73 18.63
CA ALA A 311 -17.15 10.58 19.40
C ALA A 311 -17.75 9.17 19.28
N GLU A 312 -17.71 8.57 18.08
CA GLU A 312 -18.18 7.20 17.86
C GLU A 312 -17.25 6.18 18.55
N ILE A 313 -15.93 6.37 18.46
CA ILE A 313 -14.94 5.54 19.18
C ILE A 313 -15.14 5.69 20.70
N GLY A 314 -15.50 6.89 21.15
CA GLY A 314 -15.84 7.17 22.54
C GLY A 314 -17.01 6.35 23.09
N GLN A 315 -17.81 5.68 22.25
CA GLN A 315 -18.89 4.79 22.66
C GLN A 315 -18.48 3.32 22.71
N TRP A 316 -17.28 2.98 22.22
CA TRP A 316 -16.81 1.59 22.18
C TRP A 316 -16.45 1.07 23.57
N ASN A 317 -16.57 -0.24 23.74
CA ASN A 317 -16.09 -0.95 24.91
C ASN A 317 -14.73 -1.57 24.57
N ILE A 318 -13.63 -0.97 25.05
CA ILE A 318 -12.26 -1.44 24.81
C ILE A 318 -11.66 -1.73 26.17
N THR A 319 -11.56 -3.01 26.53
CA THR A 319 -11.11 -3.45 27.86
C THR A 319 -9.82 -4.25 27.79
N SER A 320 -9.50 -4.84 26.64
CA SER A 320 -8.30 -5.66 26.44
C SER A 320 -7.18 -4.92 25.70
N GLY A 321 -5.94 -5.14 26.14
CA GLY A 321 -4.75 -4.69 25.43
C GLY A 321 -4.63 -5.32 24.04
N ASP A 322 -5.10 -6.55 23.86
CA ASP A 322 -5.11 -7.25 22.56
C ASP A 322 -5.99 -6.51 21.55
N THR A 323 -7.15 -6.00 21.98
CA THR A 323 -8.03 -5.15 21.16
C THR A 323 -7.31 -3.90 20.72
N VAL A 324 -6.59 -3.24 21.62
CA VAL A 324 -5.80 -2.04 21.29
C VAL A 324 -4.70 -2.37 20.29
N MET A 325 -3.95 -3.47 20.49
CA MET A 325 -2.91 -3.90 19.54
C MET A 325 -3.48 -4.11 18.14
N VAL A 326 -4.63 -4.77 18.05
CA VAL A 326 -5.29 -5.07 16.77
C VAL A 326 -5.83 -3.79 16.11
N LEU A 327 -6.43 -2.87 16.87
CA LEU A 327 -6.97 -1.60 16.36
C LEU A 327 -5.88 -0.60 15.95
N LEU A 328 -4.72 -0.63 16.61
CA LEU A 328 -3.61 0.30 16.37
C LEU A 328 -2.52 -0.26 15.46
N ALA A 329 -2.68 -1.49 14.98
CA ALA A 329 -1.82 -2.06 13.94
C ALA A 329 -1.69 -1.11 12.74
N SER A 330 -0.54 -1.13 12.08
CA SER A 330 -0.05 -0.07 11.16
C SER A 330 -0.98 0.33 10.01
N ASP A 331 -2.01 -0.47 9.71
CA ASP A 331 -2.99 -0.22 8.63
C ASP A 331 -4.45 -0.01 9.10
N ALA A 332 -4.72 -0.03 10.42
CA ALA A 332 -6.08 -0.03 10.98
C ALA A 332 -6.57 1.37 11.42
N ALA A 333 -5.92 2.00 12.40
CA ALA A 333 -6.29 3.33 12.90
C ALA A 333 -5.51 4.48 12.21
N LEU A 334 -6.14 5.64 12.02
CA LEU A 334 -5.47 6.88 11.63
C LEU A 334 -4.87 7.62 12.84
N GLU A 335 -4.07 8.64 12.55
CA GLU A 335 -3.32 9.46 13.51
C GLU A 335 -4.20 9.95 14.68
N ASN A 336 -5.38 10.52 14.38
CA ASN A 336 -6.31 11.07 15.37
C ASN A 336 -7.09 10.00 16.18
N GLN A 337 -7.24 8.79 15.66
CA GLN A 337 -8.01 7.72 16.32
C GLN A 337 -7.20 7.01 17.40
N THR A 338 -5.86 7.07 17.29
CA THR A 338 -4.92 6.51 18.26
C THR A 338 -5.22 6.99 19.68
N GLU A 339 -5.38 8.31 19.85
CA GLU A 339 -5.68 8.92 21.15
C GLU A 339 -7.00 8.41 21.73
N ALA A 340 -8.06 8.36 20.92
CA ALA A 340 -9.39 7.96 21.37
C ALA A 340 -9.48 6.47 21.74
N VAL A 341 -8.85 5.59 20.95
CA VAL A 341 -8.77 4.15 21.25
C VAL A 341 -8.04 3.93 22.56
N LEU A 342 -6.87 4.57 22.74
CA LEU A 342 -6.09 4.46 23.98
C LEU A 342 -6.85 5.05 25.17
N GLN A 343 -7.54 6.17 25.00
CA GLN A 343 -8.29 6.79 26.08
C GLN A 343 -9.37 5.83 26.59
N LYS A 344 -10.11 5.19 25.68
CA LYS A 344 -11.16 4.23 26.07
C LYS A 344 -10.60 3.00 26.77
N TYR A 345 -9.44 2.51 26.37
CA TYR A 345 -8.75 1.43 27.08
C TYR A 345 -8.34 1.84 28.50
N LEU A 346 -7.77 3.04 28.65
CA LEU A 346 -7.36 3.59 29.95
C LEU A 346 -8.55 3.86 30.89
N ASP A 347 -9.69 4.33 30.35
CA ASP A 347 -10.93 4.54 31.11
C ASP A 347 -11.46 3.23 31.74
N HIS A 348 -11.12 2.08 31.17
CA HIS A 348 -11.44 0.74 31.70
C HIS A 348 -10.30 0.15 32.54
N ASN A 349 -9.45 1.00 33.16
CA ASN A 349 -8.29 0.60 33.96
C ASN A 349 -7.23 -0.20 33.17
N GLY A 350 -7.19 -0.03 31.84
CA GLY A 350 -6.13 -0.56 31.01
C GLY A 350 -4.75 -0.02 31.39
N LYS A 351 -3.69 -0.80 31.12
CA LYS A 351 -2.30 -0.42 31.38
C LYS A 351 -1.49 -0.47 30.11
N VAL A 352 -0.74 0.59 29.84
CA VAL A 352 0.17 0.62 28.70
C VAL A 352 1.44 -0.15 29.06
N THR A 353 1.52 -1.39 28.58
CA THR A 353 2.68 -2.27 28.82
C THR A 353 3.76 -2.10 27.75
N GLY A 354 4.98 -2.54 28.03
CA GLY A 354 6.07 -2.56 27.05
C GLY A 354 5.71 -3.29 25.76
N ALA A 355 4.99 -4.42 25.85
CA ALA A 355 4.48 -5.15 24.69
C ALA A 355 3.52 -4.29 23.85
N LEU A 356 2.62 -3.56 24.51
CA LEU A 356 1.70 -2.65 23.83
C LEU A 356 2.44 -1.47 23.18
N LEU A 357 3.46 -0.91 23.84
CA LEU A 357 4.30 0.17 23.27
C LEU A 357 5.04 -0.31 22.01
N VAL A 358 5.58 -1.52 22.03
CA VAL A 358 6.22 -2.13 20.86
C VAL A 358 5.21 -2.34 19.73
N ALA A 359 4.01 -2.84 20.04
CA ALA A 359 2.96 -3.08 19.05
C ALA A 359 2.40 -1.78 18.44
N ILE A 360 2.25 -0.73 19.26
CA ILE A 360 1.81 0.60 18.83
C ILE A 360 2.87 1.24 17.91
N GLY A 361 4.15 1.02 18.20
CA GLY A 361 5.25 1.59 17.42
C GLY A 361 5.54 3.05 17.75
N GLY A 362 6.81 3.45 17.59
CA GLY A 362 7.30 4.74 18.09
C GLY A 362 6.62 5.98 17.49
N SER A 363 6.15 5.93 16.24
CA SER A 363 5.47 7.06 15.59
C SER A 363 4.12 7.38 16.22
N ARG A 364 3.43 6.37 16.78
CA ARG A 364 2.11 6.52 17.37
C ARG A 364 2.13 7.12 18.78
N LEU A 365 3.29 7.06 19.45
CA LEU A 365 3.51 7.79 20.69
C LEU A 365 3.35 9.30 20.49
N CYS A 366 3.67 9.82 19.30
CA CYS A 366 3.46 11.23 18.95
C CYS A 366 1.98 11.65 18.89
N TRP A 367 1.06 10.68 18.85
CA TRP A 367 -0.39 10.91 18.79
C TRP A 367 -1.09 10.65 20.12
N MET A 368 -0.34 10.34 21.18
CA MET A 368 -0.87 10.25 22.53
C MET A 368 -0.96 11.64 23.17
N SER A 369 -1.97 11.85 24.02
CA SER A 369 -2.04 13.07 24.81
C SER A 369 -0.97 13.08 25.92
N LEU A 370 -0.60 14.27 26.39
CA LEU A 370 0.39 14.41 27.47
C LEU A 370 0.02 13.59 28.71
N LYS A 371 -1.28 13.54 29.05
CA LYS A 371 -1.78 12.75 30.18
C LYS A 371 -1.57 11.25 29.97
N GLN A 372 -1.81 10.76 28.75
CA GLN A 372 -1.60 9.35 28.40
C GLN A 372 -0.13 8.96 28.47
N ILE A 373 0.77 9.85 28.02
CA ILE A 373 2.22 9.62 28.10
C ILE A 373 2.69 9.56 29.55
N GLN A 374 2.18 10.44 30.42
CA GLN A 374 2.52 10.48 31.85
C GLN A 374 2.06 9.24 32.63
N ILE A 375 1.09 8.48 32.13
CA ILE A 375 0.61 7.24 32.75
C ILE A 375 1.60 6.08 32.52
N ILE A 376 2.42 6.13 31.47
CA ILE A 376 3.37 5.07 31.13
C ILE A 376 4.45 5.00 32.21
N GLN A 377 4.57 3.84 32.85
CA GLN A 377 5.57 3.64 33.90
C GLN A 377 6.99 3.55 33.28
N PRO A 378 8.02 4.13 33.91
CA PRO A 378 9.40 4.02 33.42
C PRO A 378 9.90 2.59 33.21
N SER A 379 9.34 1.62 33.93
CA SER A 379 9.65 0.18 33.77
C SER A 379 9.24 -0.39 32.42
N GLU A 380 8.25 0.19 31.75
CA GLU A 380 7.71 -0.29 30.47
C GLU A 380 8.59 0.09 29.26
N PHE A 381 9.58 0.96 29.47
CA PHE A 381 10.58 1.34 28.45
C PHE A 381 11.85 0.50 28.49
N ARG A 382 11.92 -0.49 29.39
CA ARG A 382 13.02 -1.46 29.46
C ARG A 382 12.66 -2.70 28.67
#